data_AF-A0A4U9HIS7-F1
#
_entry.id   AF-A0A4U9HIS7-F1
#
_cell.length_a   1.000
_cell.length_b   1.000
_cell.length_c   1.000
_cell.angle_alpha   90.00
_cell.angle_beta   90.00
_cell.angle_gamma   90.00
#
_symmetry.space_group_name_H-M   'P 1'
#
loop_
_entity.id
_entity.type
_entity.pdbx_description
1 polymer ?
#
loop_
_entity_poly.entity_id
_entity_poly.type
_entity_poly.pdbx_seq_one_letter_code
_entity_poly.pdbx_strand_id
1 'polypeptide(L)'
;MDEGESLYSPGNIMLMHHVTAALRAHVLFTRDVDYIVKDGEVIIVDEHTGRTMQGRRWSDGLHQAVEAKEGVDIQNENQTLASITFQNYFRLYEKLAGMTGTADTEAFEFSSIYKLDTVVVPTNRPMIRKDMPDLVYMTEAEKIQAHHRGYSRPYRRGPAGSGGYHLH
;
A
#
# COMPACT_ATOMS: atom_id res chain seq x y z
N MET A 1 -8.79 26.84 26.56
CA MET A 1 -7.52 26.72 27.28
C MET A 1 -7.62 27.66 28.45
N ASP A 2 -7.65 27.12 29.66
CA ASP A 2 -7.75 27.94 30.86
C ASP A 2 -6.39 28.60 31.16
N GLU A 3 -6.43 29.75 31.81
CA GLU A 3 -5.23 30.54 32.09
C GLU A 3 -4.26 29.73 33.00
N GLY A 4 -3.07 29.42 32.48
CA GLY A 4 -2.04 28.62 33.18
C GLY A 4 -1.96 27.15 32.78
N GLU A 5 -2.80 26.67 31.86
CA GLU A 5 -2.72 25.29 31.36
C GLU A 5 -1.52 25.10 30.40
N SER A 6 -0.85 23.94 30.47
CA SER A 6 0.26 23.61 29.57
C SER A 6 -0.23 23.24 28.17
N LEU A 7 0.52 23.64 27.14
CA LEU A 7 0.32 23.20 25.74
C LEU A 7 0.43 21.68 25.56
N TYR A 8 1.14 21.00 26.48
CA TYR A 8 1.32 19.56 26.47
C TYR A 8 0.27 18.81 27.31
N SER A 9 -0.77 19.49 27.79
CA SER A 9 -1.85 18.80 28.50
C SER A 9 -2.64 17.88 27.54
N PRO A 10 -3.15 16.72 28.01
CA PRO A 10 -3.95 15.83 27.16
C PRO A 10 -5.19 16.50 26.55
N GLY A 11 -5.76 17.50 27.22
CA GLY A 11 -6.89 18.28 26.71
C GLY A 11 -6.54 19.18 25.52
N ASN A 12 -5.26 19.50 25.32
CA ASN A 12 -4.79 20.45 24.31
C ASN A 12 -4.13 19.76 23.09
N ILE A 13 -4.19 18.43 22.98
CA ILE A 13 -3.55 17.67 21.88
C ILE A 13 -4.01 18.18 20.50
N MET A 14 -5.31 18.41 20.31
CA MET A 14 -5.85 18.91 19.05
C MET A 14 -5.37 20.34 18.74
N LEU A 15 -5.34 21.20 19.75
CA LEU A 15 -4.83 22.57 19.60
C LEU A 15 -3.35 22.55 19.20
N MET A 16 -2.54 21.74 19.87
CA MET A 16 -1.13 21.61 19.56
C MET A 16 -0.91 21.06 18.14
N HIS A 17 -1.72 20.11 17.71
CA HIS A 17 -1.69 19.60 16.34
C HIS A 17 -1.97 20.72 15.32
N HIS A 18 -3.01 21.54 15.52
CA HIS A 18 -3.29 22.67 14.62
C HIS A 18 -2.21 23.76 14.65
N VAL A 19 -1.67 24.10 15.82
CA VAL A 19 -0.59 25.09 15.96
C VAL A 19 0.67 24.62 15.25
N THR A 20 1.04 23.35 15.39
CA THR A 20 2.21 22.79 14.70
C THR A 20 2.02 22.75 13.19
N ALA A 21 0.82 22.39 12.70
CA ALA A 21 0.48 22.46 11.28
C ALA A 21 0.55 23.92 10.74
N ALA A 22 0.03 24.89 11.49
CA ALA A 22 0.12 26.32 11.15
C ALA A 22 1.57 26.80 11.08
N LEU A 23 2.40 26.49 12.08
CA LEU A 23 3.82 26.86 12.08
C LEU A 23 4.55 26.26 10.86
N ARG A 24 4.29 24.99 10.53
CA ARG A 24 4.85 24.35 9.34
C ARG A 24 4.40 25.06 8.07
N ALA A 25 3.09 25.33 7.92
CA ALA A 25 2.54 26.07 6.78
C ALA A 25 3.18 27.46 6.61
N HIS A 26 3.45 28.16 7.71
CA HIS A 26 4.05 29.50 7.68
C HIS A 26 5.55 29.48 7.36
N VAL A 27 6.31 28.53 7.92
CA VAL A 27 7.78 28.56 7.89
C VAL A 27 8.38 27.66 6.80
N LEU A 28 7.75 26.51 6.51
CA LEU A 28 8.30 25.50 5.61
C LEU A 28 7.69 25.52 4.21
N PHE A 29 6.50 26.11 4.04
CA PHE A 29 5.78 26.11 2.77
C PHE A 29 5.61 27.53 2.23
N THR A 30 6.21 27.75 1.08
CA THR A 30 6.32 29.05 0.41
C THR A 30 5.43 29.09 -0.82
N ARG A 31 4.62 30.15 -0.90
CA ARG A 31 3.79 30.43 -2.06
C ARG A 31 4.67 30.68 -3.29
N ASP A 32 4.19 30.24 -4.45
CA ASP A 32 4.86 30.30 -5.76
C ASP A 32 6.13 29.43 -5.87
N VAL A 33 6.39 28.58 -4.87
CA VAL A 33 7.46 27.57 -4.87
C VAL A 33 6.87 26.19 -4.60
N ASP A 34 6.30 26.00 -3.40
CA ASP A 34 5.75 24.70 -2.97
C ASP A 34 4.29 24.53 -3.37
N TYR A 35 3.58 25.64 -3.56
CA TYR A 35 2.20 25.69 -4.01
C TYR A 35 1.86 27.04 -4.62
N ILE A 36 0.74 27.09 -5.33
CA ILE A 36 0.12 28.32 -5.82
C ILE A 36 -1.31 28.42 -5.31
N VAL A 37 -1.83 29.64 -5.25
CA VAL A 37 -3.26 29.90 -4.99
C VAL A 37 -3.90 30.30 -6.31
N LYS A 38 -4.88 29.52 -6.77
CA LYS A 38 -5.58 29.77 -8.04
C LYS A 38 -7.06 29.48 -7.86
N ASP A 39 -7.91 30.38 -8.34
CA ASP A 39 -9.38 30.24 -8.28
C ASP A 39 -9.93 29.99 -6.85
N GLY A 40 -9.22 30.49 -5.84
CA GLY A 40 -9.57 30.28 -4.43
C GLY A 40 -9.13 28.94 -3.85
N GLU A 41 -8.33 28.16 -4.58
CA GLU A 41 -7.82 26.85 -4.14
C GLU A 41 -6.30 26.83 -4.03
N VAL A 42 -5.78 26.08 -3.04
CA VAL A 42 -4.35 25.79 -2.91
C VAL A 42 -3.99 24.61 -3.80
N ILE A 43 -3.07 24.81 -4.73
CA ILE A 43 -2.60 23.77 -5.66
C ILE A 43 -1.12 23.52 -5.41
N ILE A 44 -0.77 22.29 -5.05
CA ILE A 44 0.60 21.87 -4.78
C ILE A 44 1.44 21.92 -6.07
N VAL A 45 2.68 22.38 -5.97
CA VAL A 45 3.66 22.35 -7.05
C VAL A 45 4.68 21.25 -6.75
N ASP A 46 4.95 20.41 -7.75
CA ASP A 46 5.98 19.38 -7.64
C ASP A 46 7.38 20.02 -7.68
N GLU A 47 8.19 19.80 -6.63
CA GLU A 47 9.51 20.41 -6.46
C GLU A 47 10.51 20.07 -7.58
N HIS A 48 10.38 18.88 -8.19
CA HIS A 48 11.35 18.40 -9.18
C HIS A 48 11.00 18.86 -10.59
N THR A 49 9.71 19.01 -10.89
CA THR A 49 9.21 19.25 -12.24
C THR A 49 8.53 20.61 -12.42
N GLY A 50 8.19 21.30 -11.32
CA GLY A 50 7.41 22.54 -11.32
C GLY A 50 5.96 22.37 -11.77
N ARG A 51 5.47 21.12 -11.89
CA ARG A 51 4.11 20.84 -12.37
C ARG A 51 3.10 21.00 -11.24
N THR A 52 1.96 21.59 -11.56
CA THR A 52 0.82 21.68 -10.65
C THR A 52 0.16 20.32 -10.46
N MET A 53 -0.01 19.91 -9.21
CA MET A 53 -0.64 18.65 -8.82
C MET A 53 -2.08 18.88 -8.34
N GLN A 54 -2.98 19.17 -9.28
CA GLN A 54 -4.40 19.36 -8.98
C GLN A 54 -5.02 18.11 -8.33
N GLY A 55 -5.87 18.33 -7.32
CA GLY A 55 -6.52 17.26 -6.55
C GLY A 55 -5.65 16.61 -5.48
N ARG A 56 -4.33 16.91 -5.43
CA ARG A 56 -3.47 16.45 -4.34
C ARG A 56 -3.57 17.41 -3.16
N ARG A 57 -3.74 16.86 -1.95
CA ARG A 57 -3.73 17.59 -0.68
C ARG A 57 -2.61 17.07 0.22
N TRP A 58 -2.06 17.92 1.06
CA TRP A 58 -1.20 17.47 2.16
C TRP A 58 -2.06 16.93 3.30
N SER A 59 -1.61 15.86 3.96
CA SER A 59 -2.31 15.25 5.08
C SER A 59 -2.01 15.94 6.42
N ASP A 60 -2.63 15.47 7.50
CA ASP A 60 -2.28 15.84 8.89
C ASP A 60 -2.57 17.33 9.18
N GLY A 61 -3.69 17.83 8.66
CA GLY A 61 -4.13 19.22 8.83
C GLY A 61 -3.29 20.27 8.11
N LEU A 62 -2.20 19.89 7.42
CA LEU A 62 -1.26 20.85 6.83
C LEU A 62 -1.89 21.63 5.67
N HIS A 63 -2.71 20.99 4.86
CA HIS A 63 -3.34 21.66 3.71
C HIS A 63 -4.36 22.70 4.18
N GLN A 64 -5.14 22.38 5.21
CA GLN A 64 -6.05 23.33 5.86
C GLN A 64 -5.29 24.48 6.51
N ALA A 65 -4.11 24.22 7.09
CA ALA A 65 -3.25 25.27 7.63
C ALA A 65 -2.72 26.21 6.54
N VAL A 66 -2.40 25.70 5.35
CA VAL A 66 -2.02 26.53 4.19
C VAL A 66 -3.23 27.30 3.65
N GLU A 67 -4.40 26.66 3.56
CA GLU A 67 -5.66 27.32 3.17
C GLU A 67 -5.98 28.49 4.12
N ALA A 68 -5.89 28.26 5.44
CA ALA A 68 -6.06 29.27 6.47
C ALA A 68 -5.02 30.41 6.38
N LYS A 69 -3.74 30.06 6.15
CA LYS A 69 -2.64 31.04 5.97
C LYS A 69 -2.92 31.99 4.80
N GLU A 70 -3.44 31.47 3.70
CA GLU A 70 -3.71 32.24 2.48
C GLU A 70 -5.12 32.85 2.43
N GLY A 71 -5.94 32.62 3.46
CA GLY A 71 -7.28 33.17 3.59
C GLY A 71 -8.28 32.62 2.56
N VAL A 72 -8.06 31.41 2.07
CA VAL A 72 -8.98 30.71 1.16
C VAL A 72 -9.94 29.81 1.94
N ASP A 73 -11.01 29.37 1.27
CA ASP A 73 -12.03 28.54 1.89
C ASP A 73 -11.44 27.19 2.32
N ILE A 74 -11.53 26.90 3.62
CA ILE A 74 -10.92 25.71 4.21
C ILE A 74 -11.83 24.53 3.92
N GLN A 75 -11.35 23.61 3.08
CA GLN A 75 -12.11 22.40 2.78
C GLN A 75 -11.94 21.39 3.93
N ASN A 76 -13.05 20.75 4.29
CA ASN A 76 -13.03 19.69 5.30
C ASN A 76 -12.10 18.56 4.88
N GLU A 77 -11.33 18.05 5.84
CA GLU A 77 -10.52 16.85 5.61
C GLU A 77 -11.45 15.65 5.36
N ASN A 78 -11.04 14.75 4.46
CA ASN A 78 -11.67 13.44 4.38
C ASN A 78 -11.33 12.67 5.66
N GLN A 79 -12.24 12.72 6.64
CA GLN A 79 -12.07 12.02 7.90
C GLN A 79 -12.38 10.53 7.73
N THR A 80 -11.45 9.67 8.13
CA THR A 80 -11.72 8.24 8.24
C THR A 80 -12.62 8.00 9.46
N LEU A 81 -13.91 7.75 9.23
CA LEU A 81 -14.89 7.53 10.30
C LEU A 81 -14.71 6.19 11.01
N ALA A 82 -14.27 5.17 10.29
CA ALA A 82 -14.03 3.84 10.83
C ALA A 82 -12.85 3.20 10.08
N SER A 83 -11.98 2.54 10.83
CA SER A 83 -10.90 1.73 10.26
C SER A 83 -10.72 0.46 11.09
N ILE A 84 -10.39 -0.63 10.42
CA ILE A 84 -10.01 -1.89 11.03
C ILE A 84 -8.98 -2.57 10.14
N THR A 85 -7.95 -3.17 10.73
CA THR A 85 -7.01 -3.99 9.98
C THR A 85 -7.64 -5.33 9.64
N PHE A 86 -7.26 -5.98 8.54
CA PHE A 86 -7.76 -7.32 8.23
C PHE A 86 -7.48 -8.32 9.35
N GLN A 87 -6.33 -8.20 10.02
CA GLN A 87 -5.97 -9.03 11.17
C GLN A 87 -7.01 -8.94 12.29
N ASN A 88 -7.36 -7.72 12.71
CA ASN A 88 -8.35 -7.50 13.76
C ASN A 88 -9.76 -7.83 13.28
N TYR A 89 -10.07 -7.56 12.02
CA TYR A 89 -11.36 -7.89 11.42
C TYR A 89 -11.64 -9.39 11.46
N PHE A 90 -10.69 -10.23 11.03
CA PHE A 90 -10.86 -11.69 11.06
C PHE A 90 -10.93 -12.27 12.48
N ARG A 91 -10.34 -11.60 13.47
CA ARG A 91 -10.45 -11.98 14.89
C ARG A 91 -11.84 -11.78 15.48
N LEU A 92 -12.70 -10.99 14.84
CA LEU A 92 -14.08 -10.79 15.31
C LEU A 92 -14.98 -12.00 15.05
N TYR A 93 -14.59 -12.90 14.15
CA TYR A 93 -15.38 -14.09 13.82
C TYR A 93 -15.24 -15.14 14.93
N GLU A 94 -16.37 -15.69 15.39
CA GLU A 94 -16.37 -16.80 16.35
C GLU A 94 -15.65 -18.05 15.84
N LYS A 95 -15.69 -18.27 14.52
CA LYS A 95 -14.99 -19.35 13.82
C LYS A 95 -14.28 -18.80 12.60
N LEU A 96 -12.98 -19.08 12.52
CA LEU A 96 -12.13 -18.70 11.40
C LEU A 96 -11.44 -19.95 10.86
N ALA A 97 -11.42 -20.10 9.53
CA ALA A 97 -10.73 -21.17 8.82
C ALA A 97 -10.32 -20.67 7.43
N GLY A 98 -9.30 -21.29 6.84
CA GLY A 98 -8.79 -20.92 5.52
C GLY A 98 -8.19 -22.11 4.77
N MET A 99 -8.02 -21.97 3.46
CA MET A 99 -7.43 -22.99 2.60
C MET A 99 -6.47 -22.33 1.60
N THR A 100 -5.27 -22.89 1.45
CA THR A 100 -4.30 -22.49 0.44
C THR A 100 -3.28 -23.62 0.21
N GLY A 101 -2.69 -23.68 -0.98
CA GLY A 101 -1.68 -24.68 -1.32
C GLY A 101 -0.28 -24.37 -0.77
N THR A 102 -0.09 -23.21 -0.14
CA THR A 102 1.24 -22.70 0.25
C THR A 102 1.28 -22.17 1.69
N ALA A 103 0.31 -22.53 2.55
CA ALA A 103 0.26 -22.03 3.93
C ALA A 103 1.39 -22.56 4.83
N ASP A 104 2.02 -23.67 4.44
CA ASP A 104 3.01 -24.35 5.29
C ASP A 104 4.19 -23.43 5.68
N THR A 105 4.61 -22.53 4.78
CA THR A 105 5.69 -21.57 5.06
C THR A 105 5.30 -20.54 6.11
N GLU A 106 4.02 -20.16 6.17
CA GLU A 106 3.49 -19.11 7.05
C GLU A 106 2.76 -19.67 8.28
N ALA A 107 2.90 -20.98 8.54
CA ALA A 107 2.16 -21.68 9.60
C ALA A 107 2.34 -21.02 10.99
N PHE A 108 3.55 -20.54 11.28
CA PHE A 108 3.86 -19.85 12.53
C PHE A 108 3.11 -18.50 12.65
N GLU A 109 3.02 -17.73 11.57
CA GLU A 109 2.26 -16.47 11.56
C GLU A 109 0.76 -16.71 11.74
N PHE A 110 0.21 -17.72 11.05
CA PHE A 110 -1.20 -18.09 11.21
C PHE A 110 -1.55 -18.50 12.64
N SER A 111 -0.69 -19.28 13.29
CA SER A 111 -0.89 -19.69 14.68
C SER A 111 -0.75 -18.52 15.66
N SER A 112 0.27 -17.68 15.49
CA SER A 112 0.53 -16.57 16.42
C SER A 112 -0.54 -15.47 16.34
N ILE A 113 -0.92 -15.05 15.12
CA ILE A 113 -1.84 -13.93 14.87
C ILE A 113 -3.30 -14.37 15.00
N TYR A 114 -3.68 -15.47 14.34
CA TYR A 114 -5.08 -15.89 14.16
C TYR A 114 -5.48 -17.12 14.98
N LYS A 115 -4.55 -17.77 15.69
CA LYS A 115 -4.78 -19.06 16.38
C LYS A 115 -5.26 -20.15 15.43
N LEU A 116 -4.74 -20.12 14.20
CA LEU A 116 -5.03 -21.11 13.16
C LEU A 116 -3.85 -22.08 13.01
N ASP A 117 -4.14 -23.36 13.17
CA ASP A 117 -3.17 -24.41 12.87
C ASP A 117 -3.18 -24.71 11.36
N THR A 118 -1.99 -24.86 10.79
CA THR A 118 -1.84 -25.23 9.38
C THR A 118 -1.62 -26.73 9.27
N VAL A 119 -2.47 -27.40 8.49
CA VAL A 119 -2.39 -28.84 8.24
C VAL A 119 -2.10 -29.10 6.77
N VAL A 120 -1.00 -29.80 6.49
CA VAL A 120 -0.64 -30.22 5.12
C VAL A 120 -1.46 -31.43 4.72
N VAL A 121 -2.46 -31.21 3.87
CA VAL A 121 -3.30 -32.29 3.34
C VAL A 121 -2.59 -33.00 2.17
N PRO A 122 -2.47 -34.34 2.16
CA PRO A 122 -1.85 -35.07 1.07
C PRO A 122 -2.56 -34.86 -0.28
N THR A 123 -1.80 -34.87 -1.37
CA THR A 123 -2.37 -34.75 -2.72
C THR A 123 -3.11 -36.03 -3.14
N ASN A 124 -4.22 -35.88 -3.85
CA ASN A 124 -5.00 -37.02 -4.37
C ASN A 124 -4.22 -37.88 -5.39
N ARG A 125 -3.19 -37.30 -6.04
CA ARG A 125 -2.32 -37.99 -7.00
C ARG A 125 -0.85 -37.72 -6.68
N PRO A 126 0.08 -38.61 -7.06
CA PRO A 126 1.51 -38.34 -6.96
C PRO A 126 1.88 -37.07 -7.74
N MET A 127 2.70 -36.21 -7.13
CA MET A 127 3.18 -34.99 -7.77
C MET A 127 4.29 -35.32 -8.77
N ILE A 128 4.07 -35.00 -10.05
CA ILE A 128 5.00 -35.29 -11.16
C ILE A 128 5.64 -34.02 -11.76
N ARG A 129 5.43 -32.86 -11.13
CA ARG A 129 5.94 -31.57 -11.61
C ARG A 129 7.46 -31.57 -11.49
N LYS A 130 8.15 -31.12 -12.55
CA LYS A 130 9.60 -30.94 -12.57
C LYS A 130 9.90 -29.47 -12.32
N ASP A 131 10.30 -29.15 -11.09
CA ASP A 131 10.73 -27.81 -10.72
C ASP A 131 12.18 -27.60 -11.16
N MET A 132 12.38 -26.72 -12.14
CA MET A 132 13.69 -26.37 -12.67
C MET A 132 14.34 -25.28 -11.79
N PRO A 133 15.66 -25.29 -11.61
CA PRO A 133 16.34 -24.25 -10.83
C PRO A 133 16.25 -22.88 -11.53
N ASP A 134 16.35 -21.82 -10.73
CA ASP A 134 16.33 -20.45 -11.22
C ASP A 134 17.54 -20.14 -12.11
N LEU A 135 17.32 -19.34 -13.15
CA LEU A 135 18.36 -18.83 -14.04
C LEU A 135 18.57 -17.33 -13.77
N VAL A 136 19.75 -16.98 -13.28
CA VAL A 136 20.15 -15.61 -12.97
C VAL A 136 21.04 -15.05 -14.09
N TYR A 137 20.78 -13.83 -14.52
CA TYR A 137 21.52 -13.14 -15.60
C TYR A 137 22.07 -11.80 -15.10
N MET A 138 23.18 -11.35 -15.70
CA MET A 138 23.84 -10.10 -15.30
C MET A 138 23.03 -8.87 -15.68
N THR A 139 22.34 -8.93 -16.82
CA THR A 139 21.51 -7.82 -17.30
C THR A 139 20.07 -8.26 -17.55
N GLU A 140 19.14 -7.30 -17.47
CA GLU A 140 17.74 -7.54 -17.83
C GLU A 140 17.59 -7.96 -19.31
N ALA A 141 18.39 -7.36 -20.21
CA ALA A 141 18.37 -7.70 -21.63
C ALA A 141 18.71 -9.18 -21.88
N GLU A 142 19.72 -9.72 -21.19
CA GLU A 142 20.10 -11.13 -21.27
C GLU A 142 19.00 -12.05 -20.71
N LYS A 143 18.40 -11.70 -19.56
CA LYS A 143 17.25 -12.42 -18.98
C LYS A 143 16.10 -12.52 -19.98
N ILE A 144 15.72 -11.39 -20.57
CA ILE A 144 14.62 -11.31 -21.55
C ILE A 144 14.97 -12.11 -22.81
N GLN A 145 16.19 -11.99 -23.33
CA GLN A 145 16.62 -12.76 -24.49
C GLN A 145 16.60 -14.27 -24.21
N ALA A 146 17.07 -14.69 -23.04
CA ALA A 146 17.04 -16.09 -22.63
C ALA A 146 15.61 -16.62 -22.45
N HIS A 147 14.70 -15.79 -21.92
CA HIS A 147 13.27 -16.09 -21.86
C HIS A 147 12.68 -16.32 -23.26
N HIS A 148 12.95 -15.41 -24.22
CA HIS A 148 12.51 -15.60 -25.62
C HIS A 148 13.10 -16.86 -26.27
N ARG A 149 14.37 -17.18 -26.02
CA ARG A 149 15.01 -18.43 -26.46
C ARG A 149 14.36 -19.66 -25.81
N GLY A 150 13.98 -19.54 -24.54
CA GLY A 150 13.25 -20.56 -23.78
C GLY A 150 11.88 -20.86 -24.39
N TYR A 151 11.11 -19.85 -24.77
CA TYR A 151 9.79 -20.01 -25.41
C TYR A 151 9.85 -20.59 -26.83
N SER A 152 10.88 -20.22 -27.61
CA SER A 152 11.03 -20.69 -29.00
C SER A 152 11.50 -22.14 -29.11
N ARG A 153 12.13 -22.70 -28.07
CA ARG A 153 12.61 -24.10 -28.04
C ARG A 153 11.48 -25.16 -28.03
N PRO A 154 10.45 -25.09 -27.17
CA PRO A 154 9.30 -25.98 -27.20
C PRO A 154 8.48 -25.85 -28.48
N TYR A 155 8.38 -24.65 -29.05
CA TYR A 155 7.57 -24.41 -30.26
C TYR A 155 8.05 -25.20 -31.48
N ARG A 156 9.33 -25.57 -31.54
CA ARG A 156 9.89 -26.47 -32.57
C ARG A 156 9.67 -27.97 -32.30
N ARG A 157 9.22 -28.38 -31.10
CA ARG A 157 9.04 -29.78 -30.70
C ARG A 157 7.56 -30.21 -30.51
N GLY A 158 6.60 -29.41 -30.97
CA GLY A 158 5.16 -29.66 -30.83
C GLY A 158 4.58 -29.06 -29.54
N PRO A 159 3.28 -28.70 -29.53
CA PRO A 159 2.75 -27.78 -28.52
C PRO A 159 2.59 -28.44 -27.15
N ALA A 160 2.61 -27.59 -26.13
CA ALA A 160 2.06 -27.89 -24.81
C ALA A 160 0.56 -28.18 -24.95
N GLY A 161 0.12 -29.37 -24.54
CA GLY A 161 -1.31 -29.73 -24.42
C GLY A 161 -1.79 -30.84 -25.36
N SER A 162 -1.43 -32.09 -25.09
CA SER A 162 -2.13 -33.27 -25.64
C SER A 162 -2.12 -34.42 -24.64
N GLY A 163 -2.88 -34.28 -23.57
CA GLY A 163 -3.33 -35.40 -22.72
C GLY A 163 -4.71 -35.84 -23.21
N GLY A 164 -4.74 -36.59 -24.31
CA GLY A 164 -5.96 -37.18 -24.84
C GLY A 164 -6.55 -38.17 -23.84
N TYR A 165 -7.86 -38.08 -23.64
CA TYR A 165 -8.70 -39.10 -23.04
C TYR A 165 -8.41 -40.45 -23.73
N HIS A 166 -7.99 -41.45 -22.96
CA HIS A 166 -8.14 -42.85 -23.35
C HIS A 166 -9.15 -43.48 -22.40
N LEU A 167 -10.39 -43.53 -22.89
CA LEU A 167 -11.38 -44.53 -22.52
C LEU A 167 -10.91 -45.85 -23.13
N HIS A 168 -10.52 -46.79 -22.27
CA HIS A 168 -10.83 -48.21 -22.39
C HIS A 168 -10.83 -48.81 -20.98
#